data_AF-A0A1V4M1Z7-F1
#
_entry.id   AF-A0A1V4M1Z7-F1
#
_cell.length_a   1.000
_cell.length_b   1.000
_cell.length_c   1.000
_cell.angle_alpha   90.00
_cell.angle_beta   90.00
_cell.angle_gamma   90.00
#
_symmetry.space_group_name_H-M   'P 1'
#
loop_
_entity.id
_entity.type
_entity.pdbx_description
1 polymer ?
#
loop_
_entity_poly.entity_id
_entity_poly.type
_entity_poly.pdbx_seq_one_letter_code
_entity_poly.pdbx_strand_id
1 'polypeptide(L)'
;MANGYPEKGGLFIKSRRTKSRSLVLGVDAAWTLRNPSGLALIEGADPGYRIKRLARSYEEFTEGEGFIIKNGFKPTGSLPDFEAILRVCESSGEGPVSVIAFDMPLSLNPITRRRASDNLISREYGSRGAGTHSPSPLRPGELSDRIRASLLALGYGLGEEAGEKGVFIEVYPHASLIELFDLKYRFPYKVHQTKKYWPSLSLEERRVKRVEVLNQLLAMLARWYENLAGFLEPLDPDDQYTGFELKGREDLLDALICALTGGLYLEKRIHGYGDSEGKIWVPKL
;
A
#
# COMPACT_ATOMS: atom_id res chain seq x y z
N MET A 1 53.62 -50.40 4.96
CA MET A 1 53.11 -49.75 3.73
C MET A 1 51.73 -49.23 4.04
N ALA A 2 51.61 -47.92 4.24
CA ALA A 2 50.34 -47.23 4.50
C ALA A 2 50.27 -46.05 3.53
N ASN A 3 49.27 -46.04 2.65
CA ASN A 3 48.99 -44.90 1.77
C ASN A 3 47.74 -44.19 2.29
N GLY A 4 47.95 -42.98 2.83
CA GLY A 4 46.91 -42.02 3.13
C GLY A 4 46.59 -41.17 1.91
N TYR A 5 45.31 -40.82 1.76
CA TYR A 5 44.82 -39.76 0.87
C TYR A 5 44.53 -38.51 1.73
N PRO A 6 44.85 -37.28 1.29
CA PRO A 6 44.51 -36.08 2.03
C PRO A 6 43.08 -35.61 1.72
N GLU A 7 42.31 -35.34 2.78
CA GLU A 7 41.05 -34.60 2.73
C GLU A 7 41.30 -33.13 2.38
N LYS A 8 40.59 -32.60 1.38
CA LYS A 8 40.44 -31.16 1.15
C LYS A 8 39.07 -30.71 1.65
N GLY A 9 38.98 -30.39 2.94
CA GLY A 9 37.84 -29.68 3.54
C GLY A 9 37.94 -28.18 3.27
N GLY A 10 37.41 -27.72 2.12
CA GLY A 10 37.18 -26.31 1.86
C GLY A 10 35.84 -25.88 2.45
N LEU A 11 35.86 -25.27 3.64
CA LEU A 11 34.68 -24.68 4.27
C LEU A 11 34.25 -23.42 3.49
N PHE A 12 33.31 -23.57 2.56
CA PHE A 12 32.61 -22.43 1.95
C PHE A 12 31.69 -21.80 3.00
N ILE A 13 32.19 -20.79 3.71
CA ILE A 13 31.35 -19.87 4.46
C ILE A 13 30.58 -19.04 3.43
N LYS A 14 29.34 -19.44 3.13
CA LYS A 14 28.38 -18.54 2.47
C LYS A 14 28.15 -17.37 3.41
N SER A 15 28.83 -16.26 3.15
CA SER A 15 28.47 -14.95 3.67
C SER A 15 27.01 -14.68 3.29
N ARG A 16 26.08 -14.95 4.22
CA ARG A 16 24.76 -14.35 4.20
C ARG A 16 25.01 -12.88 4.49
N ARG A 17 25.15 -12.07 3.43
CA ARG A 17 24.84 -10.64 3.54
C ARG A 17 23.45 -10.58 4.17
N THR A 18 23.39 -10.12 5.42
CA THR A 18 22.13 -9.72 6.03
C THR A 18 21.52 -8.71 5.07
N LYS A 19 20.47 -9.10 4.33
CA LYS A 19 19.65 -8.12 3.62
C LYS A 19 19.21 -7.16 4.73
N SER A 20 19.65 -5.90 4.64
CA SER A 20 19.07 -4.82 5.46
C SER A 20 17.56 -4.97 5.34
N ARG A 21 16.88 -5.14 6.48
CA ARG A 21 15.43 -5.25 6.51
C ARG A 21 14.88 -3.86 6.27
N SER A 22 14.54 -3.56 5.02
CA SER A 22 13.91 -2.29 4.67
C SER A 22 12.48 -2.26 5.20
N LEU A 23 12.12 -1.15 5.83
CA LEU A 23 10.73 -0.84 6.14
C LEU A 23 10.06 -0.17 4.95
N VAL A 24 8.81 -0.54 4.71
CA VAL A 24 7.96 0.07 3.68
C VAL A 24 6.65 0.48 4.31
N LEU A 25 6.27 1.75 4.12
CA LEU A 25 5.01 2.31 4.57
C LEU A 25 4.07 2.45 3.36
N GLY A 26 2.95 1.73 3.36
CA GLY A 26 1.85 1.93 2.42
C GLY A 26 0.78 2.84 3.01
N VAL A 27 0.25 3.74 2.19
CA VAL A 27 -0.78 4.71 2.58
C VAL A 27 -1.90 4.71 1.54
N ASP A 28 -3.09 4.24 1.93
CA ASP A 28 -4.34 4.52 1.19
C ASP A 28 -4.78 5.94 1.51
N ALA A 29 -4.32 6.88 0.69
CA ALA A 29 -4.41 8.30 1.01
C ALA A 29 -5.73 8.90 0.55
N ALA A 30 -6.52 9.40 1.49
CA ALA A 30 -7.66 10.22 1.15
C ALA A 30 -7.22 11.53 0.48
N TRP A 31 -7.87 11.91 -0.63
CA TRP A 31 -7.58 13.17 -1.33
C TRP A 31 -8.11 14.42 -0.60
N THR A 32 -8.56 14.28 0.66
CA THR A 32 -9.19 15.34 1.46
C THR A 32 -8.88 15.15 2.94
N LEU A 33 -8.80 16.24 3.70
CA LEU A 33 -8.54 16.22 5.14
C LEU A 33 -9.65 15.60 6.00
N ARG A 34 -10.86 15.44 5.46
CA ARG A 34 -12.03 14.97 6.23
C ARG A 34 -12.15 13.45 6.27
N ASN A 35 -11.57 12.78 5.28
CA ASN A 35 -11.62 11.32 5.19
C ASN A 35 -10.31 10.77 5.77
N PRO A 36 -10.39 9.67 6.53
CA PRO A 36 -9.20 9.01 7.06
C PRO A 36 -8.37 8.37 5.93
N SER A 37 -7.10 8.13 6.20
CA SER A 37 -6.18 7.43 5.30
C SER A 37 -5.67 6.16 5.97
N GLY A 38 -5.77 5.01 5.30
CA GLY A 38 -5.27 3.74 5.84
C GLY A 38 -3.75 3.66 5.76
N LEU A 39 -3.09 3.04 6.74
CA LEU A 39 -1.63 2.87 6.77
C LEU A 39 -1.25 1.43 7.09
N ALA A 40 -0.25 0.92 6.37
CA ALA A 40 0.36 -0.39 6.62
C ALA A 40 1.88 -0.26 6.59
N LEU A 41 2.52 -0.63 7.70
CA LEU A 41 3.99 -0.76 7.78
C LEU A 41 4.35 -2.22 7.63
N ILE A 42 5.24 -2.51 6.69
CA ILE A 42 5.74 -3.86 6.43
C ILE A 42 7.27 -3.87 6.44
N GLU A 43 7.83 -5.04 6.73
CA GLU A 43 9.26 -5.31 6.80
C GLU A 43 9.60 -6.56 6.00
N GLY A 44 10.75 -6.57 5.35
CA GLY A 44 11.29 -7.74 4.67
C GLY A 44 11.30 -7.60 3.15
N ALA A 45 11.13 -8.72 2.47
CA ALA A 45 11.14 -8.82 1.01
C ALA A 45 10.29 -10.03 0.59
N ASP A 46 9.99 -10.14 -0.70
CA ASP A 46 9.36 -11.31 -1.28
C ASP A 46 10.32 -12.53 -1.28
N PRO A 47 9.83 -13.74 -0.98
CA PRO A 47 8.52 -14.02 -0.38
C PRO A 47 8.49 -13.74 1.13
N GLY A 48 7.31 -13.33 1.61
CA GLY A 48 7.02 -13.26 3.05
C GLY A 48 7.33 -11.90 3.68
N TYR A 49 6.61 -10.85 3.25
CA TYR A 49 6.60 -9.60 4.00
C TYR A 49 5.97 -9.82 5.39
N ARG A 50 6.52 -9.16 6.40
CA ARG A 50 5.94 -9.14 7.75
C ARG A 50 5.28 -7.81 7.99
N ILE A 51 4.00 -7.82 8.32
CA ILE A 51 3.28 -6.62 8.72
C ILE A 51 3.76 -6.27 10.14
N LYS A 52 4.04 -4.99 10.37
CA LYS A 52 4.55 -4.43 11.65
C LYS A 52 3.54 -3.50 12.29
N ARG A 53 2.76 -2.79 11.46
CA ARG A 53 1.70 -1.87 11.90
C ARG A 53 0.59 -1.79 10.86
N LEU A 54 -0.65 -1.66 11.31
CA LEU A 54 -1.82 -1.50 10.43
C LEU A 54 -2.85 -0.61 11.14
N ALA A 55 -3.34 0.44 10.47
CA ALA A 55 -4.27 1.41 11.06
C ALA A 55 -5.18 2.04 9.99
N ARG A 56 -6.38 2.51 10.40
CA ARG A 56 -7.37 3.08 9.47
C ARG A 56 -7.24 4.60 9.31
N SER A 57 -6.43 5.25 10.13
CA SER A 57 -6.16 6.70 10.08
C SER A 57 -4.75 7.02 10.55
N TYR A 58 -4.26 8.24 10.27
CA TYR A 58 -2.99 8.73 10.81
C TYR A 58 -2.98 8.74 12.35
N GLU A 59 -4.08 9.16 12.97
CA GLU A 59 -4.25 9.22 14.44
C GLU A 59 -4.17 7.82 15.07
N GLU A 60 -4.92 6.84 14.52
CA GLU A 60 -4.82 5.44 14.96
C GLU A 60 -3.40 4.90 14.79
N PHE A 61 -2.72 5.31 13.72
CA PHE A 61 -1.35 4.90 13.46
C PHE A 61 -0.37 5.46 14.49
N THR A 62 -0.55 6.67 15.01
CA THR A 62 0.41 7.29 15.95
C THR A 62 0.12 7.03 17.42
N GLU A 63 -1.13 6.81 17.82
CA GLU A 63 -1.52 6.77 19.25
C GLU A 63 -1.39 5.40 19.94
N GLY A 64 -1.43 4.28 19.21
CA GLY A 64 -1.54 2.94 19.82
C GLY A 64 -0.22 2.22 20.08
N GLU A 65 -0.08 1.53 21.21
CA GLU A 65 0.83 0.38 21.30
C GLU A 65 0.11 -0.84 20.71
N GLY A 66 0.57 -1.34 19.56
CA GLY A 66 -0.06 -2.48 18.89
C GLY A 66 -1.43 -2.20 18.25
N PHE A 67 -1.92 -3.21 17.54
CA PHE A 67 -2.94 -3.23 16.49
C PHE A 67 -4.37 -2.86 16.88
N ILE A 68 -4.59 -1.89 17.77
CA ILE A 68 -5.93 -1.57 18.24
C ILE A 68 -6.65 -0.72 17.18
N ILE A 69 -7.22 -1.42 16.20
CA ILE A 69 -8.39 -0.96 15.46
C ILE A 69 -9.44 -0.66 16.53
N LYS A 70 -9.72 0.62 16.80
CA LYS A 70 -10.78 1.05 17.73
C LYS A 70 -12.14 0.63 17.14
N ASN A 71 -12.52 -0.63 17.35
CA ASN A 71 -13.77 -1.19 16.84
C ASN A 71 -14.96 -0.38 17.36
N GLY A 72 -16.00 -0.21 16.54
CA GLY A 72 -17.18 0.60 16.87
C GLY A 72 -17.01 2.12 16.74
N PHE A 73 -15.80 2.64 16.51
CA PHE A 73 -15.57 4.06 16.25
C PHE A 73 -15.24 4.33 14.79
N LYS A 74 -15.83 5.39 14.23
CA LYS A 74 -15.55 5.83 12.88
C LYS A 74 -14.23 6.61 12.85
N PRO A 75 -13.23 6.19 12.05
CA PRO A 75 -11.98 6.91 11.93
C PRO A 75 -12.18 8.32 11.33
N THR A 76 -11.38 9.26 11.80
CA THR A 76 -11.37 10.68 11.43
C THR A 76 -10.23 10.99 10.47
N GLY A 77 -10.47 11.92 9.55
CA GLY A 77 -9.42 12.47 8.69
C GLY A 77 -8.60 13.55 9.41
N SER A 78 -7.34 13.64 9.05
CA SER A 78 -6.40 14.65 9.55
C SER A 78 -5.29 14.90 8.52
N LEU A 79 -4.46 15.92 8.75
CA LEU A 79 -3.17 16.04 8.08
C LEU A 79 -2.19 15.00 8.66
N PRO A 80 -1.34 14.38 7.82
CA PRO A 80 -0.29 13.51 8.33
C PRO A 80 0.79 14.31 9.06
N ASP A 81 1.14 13.87 10.27
CA ASP A 81 2.37 14.25 10.95
C ASP A 81 3.43 13.20 10.61
N PHE A 82 4.22 13.45 9.57
CA PHE A 82 5.24 12.48 9.13
C PHE A 82 6.38 12.30 10.12
N GLU A 83 6.67 13.28 10.98
CA GLU A 83 7.66 13.07 12.04
C GLU A 83 7.17 12.05 13.06
N ALA A 84 5.91 12.17 13.50
CA ALA A 84 5.29 11.21 14.40
C ALA A 84 5.13 9.83 13.76
N ILE A 85 4.65 9.78 12.50
CA ILE A 85 4.46 8.53 11.75
C ILE A 85 5.80 7.80 11.58
N LEU A 86 6.85 8.50 11.13
CA LEU A 86 8.16 7.88 10.91
C LEU A 86 8.79 7.40 12.22
N ARG A 87 8.65 8.16 13.31
CA ARG A 87 9.11 7.74 14.65
C ARG A 87 8.46 6.42 15.07
N VAL A 88 7.15 6.26 14.84
CA VAL A 88 6.44 5.00 15.12
C VAL A 88 6.90 3.88 14.19
N CYS A 89 7.20 4.19 12.92
CA CYS A 89 7.71 3.18 12.00
C CYS A 89 9.07 2.64 12.44
N GLU A 90 9.99 3.53 12.77
CA GLU A 90 11.36 3.22 13.19
C GLU A 90 11.40 2.53 14.55
N SER A 91 10.46 2.80 15.46
CA SER A 91 10.33 2.05 16.72
C SER A 91 9.71 0.65 16.54
N SER A 92 8.98 0.44 15.44
CA SER A 92 8.29 -0.83 15.16
C SER A 92 9.12 -1.83 14.37
N GLY A 93 10.27 -1.44 13.81
CA GLY A 93 11.06 -2.26 12.88
C GLY A 93 12.58 -2.07 12.98
N GLU A 94 13.33 -2.84 12.20
CA GLU A 94 14.80 -2.85 12.23
C GLU A 94 15.39 -2.06 11.06
N GLY A 95 15.16 -0.74 11.04
CA GLY A 95 15.77 0.15 10.03
C GLY A 95 14.92 1.37 9.67
N PRO A 96 15.42 2.25 8.78
CA PRO A 96 14.64 3.37 8.28
C PRO A 96 13.54 2.90 7.31
N VAL A 97 12.48 3.70 7.22
CA VAL A 97 11.48 3.56 6.15
C VAL A 97 12.15 3.90 4.83
N SER A 98 12.39 2.88 4.00
CA SER A 98 13.09 3.05 2.71
C SER A 98 12.15 3.53 1.60
N VAL A 99 10.86 3.18 1.70
CA VAL A 99 9.81 3.57 0.74
C VAL A 99 8.53 3.94 1.46
N ILE A 100 7.92 5.05 1.05
CA ILE A 100 6.54 5.42 1.41
C ILE A 100 5.69 5.41 0.13
N ALA A 101 4.75 4.49 0.01
CA ALA A 101 3.91 4.30 -1.16
C ALA A 101 2.49 4.82 -0.93
N PHE A 102 2.05 5.76 -1.76
CA PHE A 102 0.76 6.46 -1.61
C PHE A 102 -0.23 6.11 -2.74
N ASP A 103 -1.47 5.74 -2.40
CA ASP A 103 -2.62 5.77 -3.34
C ASP A 103 -3.18 7.20 -3.46
N MET A 104 -2.34 8.11 -3.97
CA MET A 104 -2.80 9.43 -4.39
C MET A 104 -1.86 10.05 -5.43
N PRO A 105 -2.39 10.94 -6.28
CA PRO A 105 -1.61 11.80 -7.14
C PRO A 105 -0.49 12.53 -6.39
N LEU A 106 0.75 12.27 -6.80
CA LEU A 106 1.97 12.97 -6.40
C LEU A 106 2.70 13.55 -7.62
N SER A 107 3.39 14.66 -7.44
CA SER A 107 4.09 15.37 -8.52
C SER A 107 5.16 16.26 -7.92
N LEU A 108 6.29 16.49 -8.60
CA LEU A 108 7.29 17.48 -8.22
C LEU A 108 6.75 18.91 -8.29
N ASN A 109 5.84 19.16 -9.25
CA ASN A 109 5.19 20.44 -9.47
C ASN A 109 3.73 20.43 -8.97
N PRO A 110 3.16 21.59 -8.61
CA PRO A 110 1.74 21.69 -8.24
C PRO A 110 0.80 21.09 -9.29
N ILE A 111 -0.13 20.25 -8.84
CA ILE A 111 -1.06 19.55 -9.74
C ILE A 111 -2.19 20.48 -10.16
N THR A 112 -2.09 21.05 -11.36
CA THR A 112 -3.09 21.99 -11.91
C THR A 112 -4.05 21.35 -12.90
N ARG A 113 -3.71 20.16 -13.41
CA ARG A 113 -4.43 19.44 -14.45
C ARG A 113 -4.14 17.95 -14.38
N ARG A 114 -4.86 17.18 -15.20
CA ARG A 114 -4.56 15.76 -15.42
C ARG A 114 -3.13 15.59 -15.95
N ARG A 115 -2.38 14.64 -15.37
CA ARG A 115 -0.94 14.46 -15.59
C ARG A 115 -0.65 13.44 -16.68
N ALA A 116 0.61 13.38 -17.12
CA ALA A 116 1.06 12.34 -18.05
C ALA A 116 0.85 10.93 -17.46
N SER A 117 1.20 10.74 -16.19
CA SER A 117 0.99 9.47 -15.46
C SER A 117 -0.46 9.01 -15.48
N ASP A 118 -1.42 9.92 -15.20
CA ASP A 118 -2.86 9.61 -15.23
C ASP A 118 -3.34 9.15 -16.61
N ASN A 119 -2.82 9.77 -17.67
CA ASN A 119 -3.15 9.43 -19.05
C ASN A 119 -2.57 8.07 -19.45
N LEU A 120 -1.32 7.81 -19.07
CA LEU A 120 -0.63 6.55 -19.36
C LEU A 120 -1.30 5.37 -18.65
N ILE A 121 -1.62 5.49 -17.36
CA ILE A 121 -2.35 4.44 -16.64
C ILE A 121 -3.73 4.22 -17.24
N SER A 122 -4.48 5.29 -17.54
CA SER A 122 -5.82 5.12 -18.10
C SER A 122 -5.82 4.51 -19.49
N ARG A 123 -4.78 4.75 -20.29
CA ARG A 123 -4.59 4.07 -21.58
C ARG A 123 -4.29 2.58 -21.39
N GLU A 124 -3.42 2.24 -20.44
CA GLU A 124 -2.96 0.86 -20.20
C GLU A 124 -4.00 -0.03 -19.48
N TYR A 125 -4.73 0.55 -18.53
CA TYR A 125 -5.60 -0.19 -17.62
C TYR A 125 -7.09 0.17 -17.75
N GLY A 126 -7.43 1.19 -18.55
CA GLY A 126 -8.82 1.65 -18.70
C GLY A 126 -9.77 0.60 -19.25
N SER A 127 -9.34 -0.18 -20.25
CA SER A 127 -10.12 -1.33 -20.80
C SER A 127 -10.31 -2.45 -19.77
N ARG A 128 -9.40 -2.57 -18.81
CA ARG A 128 -9.49 -3.47 -17.65
C ARG A 128 -10.24 -2.84 -16.47
N GLY A 129 -10.89 -1.69 -16.70
CA GLY A 129 -11.69 -0.99 -15.70
C GLY A 129 -10.87 -0.22 -14.66
N ALA A 130 -9.55 -0.14 -14.78
CA ALA A 130 -8.68 0.56 -13.83
C ALA A 130 -8.15 1.87 -14.47
N GLY A 131 -9.07 2.72 -14.92
CA GLY A 131 -8.75 4.09 -15.33
C GLY A 131 -8.68 5.04 -14.13
N THR A 132 -7.74 5.98 -14.14
CA THR A 132 -7.55 6.93 -13.05
C THR A 132 -8.53 8.09 -13.10
N HIS A 133 -8.93 8.54 -11.92
CA HIS A 133 -9.58 9.83 -11.74
C HIS A 133 -8.63 10.97 -12.06
N SER A 134 -9.16 12.09 -12.57
CA SER A 134 -8.34 13.29 -12.82
C SER A 134 -8.09 14.02 -11.51
N PRO A 135 -6.83 14.27 -11.12
CA PRO A 135 -6.55 15.21 -10.05
C PRO A 135 -6.85 16.65 -10.47
N SER A 136 -6.97 17.51 -9.48
CA SER A 136 -7.17 18.96 -9.63
C SER A 136 -6.38 19.72 -8.54
N PRO A 137 -6.24 21.06 -8.65
CA PRO A 137 -5.63 21.87 -7.61
C PRO A 137 -6.22 21.65 -6.20
N LEU A 138 -7.53 21.37 -6.15
CA LEU A 138 -8.25 21.17 -4.89
C LEU A 138 -8.15 19.73 -4.37
N ARG A 139 -8.09 18.73 -5.25
CA ARG A 139 -8.10 17.31 -4.89
C ARG A 139 -7.18 16.48 -5.79
N PRO A 140 -6.06 15.95 -5.30
CA PRO A 140 -5.44 16.23 -4.00
C PRO A 140 -4.47 17.43 -4.03
N GLY A 141 -4.45 18.29 -5.05
CA GLY A 141 -3.36 19.26 -5.31
C GLY A 141 -2.68 19.89 -4.07
N GLU A 142 -3.40 20.68 -3.28
CA GLU A 142 -2.84 21.30 -2.06
C GLU A 142 -2.33 20.28 -1.03
N LEU A 143 -3.05 19.17 -0.82
CA LEU A 143 -2.63 18.10 0.08
C LEU A 143 -1.38 17.38 -0.43
N SER A 144 -1.31 17.11 -1.75
CA SER A 144 -0.12 16.55 -2.40
C SER A 144 1.09 17.46 -2.22
N ASP A 145 0.91 18.78 -2.37
CA ASP A 145 1.99 19.74 -2.19
C ASP A 145 2.49 19.76 -0.73
N ARG A 146 1.58 19.70 0.25
CA ARG A 146 1.92 19.62 1.68
C ARG A 146 2.66 18.33 2.03
N ILE A 147 2.18 17.18 1.54
CA ILE A 147 2.84 15.88 1.73
C ILE A 147 4.23 15.90 1.11
N ARG A 148 4.37 16.35 -0.15
CA ARG A 148 5.66 16.48 -0.81
C ARG A 148 6.62 17.35 0.00
N ALA A 149 6.20 18.56 0.38
CA ALA A 149 7.06 19.49 1.10
C ALA A 149 7.53 18.91 2.45
N SER A 150 6.64 18.25 3.19
CA SER A 150 7.01 17.61 4.47
C SER A 150 8.01 16.47 4.28
N LEU A 151 7.79 15.58 3.31
CA LEU A 151 8.69 14.44 3.07
C LEU A 151 10.05 14.88 2.51
N LEU A 152 10.09 15.87 1.61
CA LEU A 152 11.33 16.47 1.13
C LEU A 152 12.14 17.09 2.29
N ALA A 153 11.47 17.84 3.18
CA ALA A 153 12.12 18.42 4.37
C ALA A 153 12.66 17.35 5.34
N LEU A 154 12.06 16.16 5.35
CA LEU A 154 12.49 15.02 6.14
C LEU A 154 13.58 14.17 5.48
N GLY A 155 14.06 14.54 4.28
CA GLY A 155 15.15 13.87 3.58
C GLY A 155 14.71 12.73 2.66
N TYR A 156 13.42 12.64 2.33
CA TYR A 156 12.93 11.70 1.31
C TYR A 156 12.85 12.39 -0.04
N GLY A 157 13.03 11.63 -1.13
CA GLY A 157 12.83 12.13 -2.50
C GLY A 157 11.66 11.44 -3.21
N LEU A 158 11.17 12.03 -4.31
CA LEU A 158 10.01 11.52 -5.04
C LEU A 158 10.45 10.58 -6.18
N GLY A 159 9.88 9.37 -6.23
CA GLY A 159 10.10 8.46 -7.34
C GLY A 159 11.55 7.96 -7.41
N GLU A 160 12.16 8.08 -8.59
CA GLU A 160 13.53 7.62 -8.85
C GLU A 160 14.61 8.50 -8.19
N GLU A 161 14.26 9.74 -7.83
CA GLU A 161 15.17 10.65 -7.15
C GLU A 161 15.16 10.34 -5.66
N ALA A 162 15.97 9.37 -5.23
CA ALA A 162 16.09 9.01 -3.82
C ALA A 162 16.70 10.15 -2.99
N GLY A 163 16.04 10.46 -1.88
CA GLY A 163 16.61 11.32 -0.84
C GLY A 163 17.56 10.54 0.07
N GLU A 164 18.18 11.23 1.02
CA GLU A 164 19.09 10.64 2.00
C GLU A 164 18.45 9.55 2.86
N LYS A 165 17.15 9.67 3.18
CA LYS A 165 16.42 8.70 4.01
C LYS A 165 15.71 7.62 3.21
N GLY A 166 15.34 7.91 1.97
CA GLY A 166 14.57 7.01 1.13
C GLY A 166 13.76 7.73 0.06
N VAL A 167 12.74 7.03 -0.43
CA VAL A 167 11.82 7.55 -1.45
C VAL A 167 10.38 7.55 -0.97
N PHE A 168 9.57 8.42 -1.54
CA PHE A 168 8.12 8.26 -1.58
C PHE A 168 7.65 8.17 -3.02
N ILE A 169 6.61 7.39 -3.25
CA ILE A 169 6.13 7.03 -4.58
C ILE A 169 4.61 7.05 -4.64
N GLU A 170 4.06 7.35 -5.81
CA GLU A 170 2.65 7.13 -6.09
C GLU A 170 2.42 5.72 -6.63
N VAL A 171 1.42 5.04 -6.10
CA VAL A 171 0.99 3.70 -6.51
C VAL A 171 -0.50 3.72 -6.82
N TYR A 172 -1.00 2.66 -7.47
CA TYR A 172 -2.41 2.57 -7.83
C TYR A 172 -2.96 1.15 -7.59
N PRO A 173 -3.63 0.90 -6.44
CA PRO A 173 -4.04 -0.42 -6.00
C PRO A 173 -4.83 -1.24 -7.03
N HIS A 174 -5.71 -0.60 -7.81
CA HIS A 174 -6.46 -1.30 -8.86
C HIS A 174 -5.55 -1.89 -9.94
N ALA A 175 -4.55 -1.14 -10.41
CA ALA A 175 -3.58 -1.66 -11.37
C ALA A 175 -2.63 -2.67 -10.70
N SER A 176 -2.23 -2.43 -9.44
CA SER A 176 -1.42 -3.38 -8.70
C SER A 176 -2.09 -4.74 -8.57
N LEU A 177 -3.36 -4.81 -8.18
CA LEU A 177 -4.09 -6.08 -8.09
C LEU A 177 -4.20 -6.80 -9.42
N ILE A 178 -4.37 -6.06 -10.51
CA ILE A 178 -4.42 -6.64 -11.85
C ILE A 178 -3.12 -7.39 -12.17
N GLU A 179 -1.97 -6.76 -11.91
CA GLU A 179 -0.67 -7.33 -12.25
C GLU A 179 -0.22 -8.40 -11.23
N LEU A 180 -0.48 -8.21 -9.93
CA LEU A 180 -0.11 -9.15 -8.87
C LEU A 180 -0.82 -10.52 -9.01
N PHE A 181 -2.02 -10.53 -9.59
CA PHE A 181 -2.89 -11.71 -9.63
C PHE A 181 -3.33 -12.10 -11.05
N ASP A 182 -2.69 -11.57 -12.10
CA ASP A 182 -3.04 -11.76 -13.52
C ASP A 182 -4.56 -11.62 -13.80
N LEU A 183 -5.17 -10.58 -13.23
CA LEU A 183 -6.61 -10.35 -13.40
C LEU A 183 -6.88 -9.75 -14.77
N LYS A 184 -7.88 -10.29 -15.48
CA LYS A 184 -8.31 -9.72 -16.78
C LYS A 184 -9.08 -8.41 -16.63
N TYR A 185 -9.57 -8.09 -15.43
CA TYR A 185 -10.31 -6.86 -15.12
C TYR A 185 -10.11 -6.47 -13.65
N ARG A 186 -10.37 -5.21 -13.28
CA ARG A 186 -10.24 -4.71 -11.90
C ARG A 186 -11.04 -5.59 -10.93
N PHE A 187 -10.43 -5.89 -9.78
CA PHE A 187 -11.10 -6.61 -8.70
C PHE A 187 -12.21 -5.70 -8.08
N PRO A 188 -13.46 -6.17 -7.91
CA PRO A 188 -14.61 -5.32 -7.55
C PRO A 188 -14.80 -5.14 -6.03
N TYR A 189 -13.77 -4.69 -5.30
CA TYR A 189 -13.79 -4.62 -3.83
C TYR A 189 -14.21 -3.27 -3.24
N LYS A 190 -14.26 -2.19 -4.02
CA LYS A 190 -14.63 -0.86 -3.51
C LYS A 190 -16.09 -0.84 -3.02
N VAL A 191 -16.28 -0.74 -1.71
CA VAL A 191 -17.54 -0.81 -0.94
C VAL A 191 -18.58 0.16 -1.48
N HIS A 192 -18.17 1.38 -1.84
CA HIS A 192 -19.09 2.40 -2.35
C HIS A 192 -19.61 2.11 -3.78
N GLN A 193 -18.93 1.24 -4.54
CA GLN A 193 -19.29 0.89 -5.92
C GLN A 193 -20.17 -0.37 -6.02
N THR A 194 -20.54 -0.98 -4.90
CA THR A 194 -21.31 -2.24 -4.83
C THR A 194 -22.55 -2.26 -5.73
N LYS A 195 -23.31 -1.16 -5.79
CA LYS A 195 -24.49 -1.05 -6.67
C LYS A 195 -24.13 -1.14 -8.16
N LYS A 196 -22.96 -0.60 -8.55
CA LYS A 196 -22.44 -0.64 -9.91
C LYS A 196 -21.87 -2.02 -10.26
N TYR A 197 -21.24 -2.71 -9.30
CA TYR A 197 -20.69 -4.04 -9.52
C TYR A 197 -21.78 -5.11 -9.65
N TRP A 198 -22.85 -5.00 -8.85
CA TRP A 198 -23.92 -5.99 -8.83
C TRP A 198 -25.31 -5.33 -8.90
N PRO A 199 -25.70 -4.78 -10.07
CA PRO A 199 -26.96 -4.04 -10.22
C PRO A 199 -28.22 -4.91 -10.05
N SER A 200 -28.12 -6.21 -10.33
CA SER A 200 -29.23 -7.16 -10.21
C SER A 200 -29.49 -7.68 -8.80
N LEU A 201 -28.53 -7.57 -7.88
CA LEU A 201 -28.67 -8.07 -6.51
C LEU A 201 -29.51 -7.13 -5.63
N SER A 202 -30.26 -7.71 -4.70
CA SER A 202 -30.96 -7.00 -3.63
C SER A 202 -29.99 -6.30 -2.67
N LEU A 203 -30.52 -5.54 -1.71
CA LEU A 203 -29.70 -4.90 -0.68
C LEU A 203 -28.99 -5.93 0.21
N GLU A 204 -29.69 -6.98 0.65
CA GLU A 204 -29.14 -8.02 1.52
C GLU A 204 -28.10 -8.86 0.80
N GLU A 205 -28.37 -9.30 -0.44
CA GLU A 205 -27.38 -10.04 -1.23
C GLU A 205 -26.11 -9.23 -1.47
N ARG A 206 -26.23 -7.91 -1.69
CA ARG A 206 -25.06 -7.02 -1.80
C ARG A 206 -24.28 -6.88 -0.49
N ARG A 207 -24.94 -6.98 0.68
CA ARG A 207 -24.25 -6.94 1.97
C ARG A 207 -23.33 -8.14 2.11
N VAL A 208 -23.88 -9.34 1.93
CA VAL A 208 -23.12 -10.60 1.93
C VAL A 208 -22.02 -10.54 0.86
N LYS A 209 -22.33 -10.07 -0.36
CA LYS A 209 -21.36 -10.03 -1.45
C LYS A 209 -20.15 -9.13 -1.17
N ARG A 210 -20.32 -8.03 -0.45
CA ARG A 210 -19.21 -7.17 -0.03
C ARG A 210 -18.27 -7.90 0.92
N VAL A 211 -18.82 -8.60 1.91
CA VAL A 211 -18.03 -9.37 2.88
C VAL A 211 -17.25 -10.47 2.16
N GLU A 212 -17.91 -11.25 1.30
CA GLU A 212 -17.26 -12.29 0.49
C GLU A 212 -16.06 -11.74 -0.31
N VAL A 213 -16.24 -10.61 -1.00
CA VAL A 213 -15.20 -10.05 -1.87
C VAL A 213 -14.03 -9.48 -1.07
N LEU A 214 -14.29 -8.85 0.08
CA LEU A 214 -13.22 -8.40 0.97
C LEU A 214 -12.43 -9.59 1.56
N ASN A 215 -13.11 -10.68 1.93
CA ASN A 215 -12.47 -11.91 2.38
C ASN A 215 -11.66 -12.59 1.27
N GLN A 216 -12.15 -12.58 0.03
CA GLN A 216 -11.40 -13.08 -1.13
C GLN A 216 -10.11 -12.27 -1.34
N LEU A 217 -10.20 -10.93 -1.26
CA LEU A 217 -9.02 -10.07 -1.36
C LEU A 217 -8.01 -10.34 -0.24
N LEU A 218 -8.48 -10.50 1.00
CA LEU A 218 -7.64 -10.86 2.15
C LEU A 218 -6.90 -12.19 1.89
N ALA A 219 -7.61 -13.23 1.43
CA ALA A 219 -7.02 -14.52 1.11
C ALA A 219 -6.01 -14.45 -0.04
N MET A 220 -6.27 -13.62 -1.06
CA MET A 220 -5.32 -13.37 -2.15
C MET A 220 -4.04 -12.72 -1.62
N LEU A 221 -4.14 -11.74 -0.72
CA LEU A 221 -3.00 -11.05 -0.11
C LEU A 221 -2.20 -11.92 0.86
N ALA A 222 -2.83 -12.91 1.50
CA ALA A 222 -2.17 -13.79 2.48
C ALA A 222 -0.92 -14.51 1.92
N ARG A 223 -0.83 -14.72 0.60
CA ARG A 223 0.37 -15.32 -0.04
C ARG A 223 1.62 -14.45 0.04
N TRP A 224 1.45 -13.14 0.25
CA TRP A 224 2.53 -12.16 0.30
C TRP A 224 2.97 -11.81 1.72
N TYR A 225 2.17 -12.18 2.72
CA TYR A 225 2.35 -11.75 4.11
C TYR A 225 2.39 -12.92 5.08
N GLU A 226 3.47 -13.06 5.83
CA GLU A 226 3.66 -14.20 6.76
C GLU A 226 2.66 -14.19 7.94
N ASN A 227 2.28 -12.99 8.40
CA ASN A 227 1.56 -12.80 9.65
C ASN A 227 0.21 -12.08 9.47
N LEU A 228 -0.35 -12.05 8.25
CA LEU A 228 -1.61 -11.34 7.96
C LEU A 228 -2.77 -11.77 8.85
N ALA A 229 -2.88 -13.07 9.15
CA ALA A 229 -3.93 -13.60 10.02
C ALA A 229 -3.87 -13.06 11.46
N GLY A 230 -2.70 -12.59 11.92
CA GLY A 230 -2.57 -11.95 13.24
C GLY A 230 -3.06 -10.50 13.28
N PHE A 231 -3.47 -9.94 12.13
CA PHE A 231 -3.85 -8.54 11.97
C PHE A 231 -5.28 -8.40 11.50
N LEU A 232 -5.69 -9.27 10.58
CA LEU A 232 -7.00 -9.24 9.94
C LEU A 232 -7.55 -10.66 9.85
N GLU A 233 -8.56 -10.93 10.67
CA GLU A 233 -9.39 -12.13 10.51
C GLU A 233 -10.43 -11.91 9.41
N PRO A 234 -10.85 -12.97 8.69
CA PRO A 234 -11.98 -12.89 7.77
C PRO A 234 -13.23 -12.34 8.48
N LEU A 235 -14.00 -11.53 7.76
CA LEU A 235 -15.30 -11.06 8.21
C LEU A 235 -16.34 -12.20 8.13
N ASP A 236 -17.30 -12.24 9.04
CA ASP A 236 -18.41 -13.20 9.02
C ASP A 236 -19.49 -12.74 8.01
N PRO A 237 -19.83 -13.53 6.97
CA PRO A 237 -20.90 -13.18 6.04
C PRO A 237 -22.27 -12.98 6.68
N ASP A 238 -22.52 -13.58 7.86
CA ASP A 238 -23.79 -13.50 8.57
C ASP A 238 -23.88 -12.29 9.52
N ASP A 239 -22.75 -11.58 9.75
CA ASP A 239 -22.69 -10.39 10.58
C ASP A 239 -23.24 -9.11 9.91
N GLN A 240 -23.71 -8.18 10.74
CA GLN A 240 -24.23 -6.88 10.31
C GLN A 240 -23.17 -5.78 10.44
N TYR A 241 -22.29 -5.66 9.44
CA TYR A 241 -21.31 -4.57 9.40
C TYR A 241 -21.91 -3.25 8.90
N THR A 242 -21.56 -2.17 9.60
CA THR A 242 -21.84 -0.81 9.16
C THR A 242 -21.03 -0.44 7.92
N GLY A 243 -21.45 0.62 7.22
CA GLY A 243 -20.72 1.11 6.04
C GLY A 243 -19.31 1.60 6.36
N PHE A 244 -19.07 2.15 7.55
CA PHE A 244 -17.74 2.65 7.93
C PHE A 244 -16.80 1.51 8.36
N GLU A 245 -17.33 0.41 8.93
CA GLU A 245 -16.51 -0.78 9.23
C GLU A 245 -16.02 -1.43 7.94
N LEU A 246 -16.92 -1.61 6.96
CA LEU A 246 -16.53 -2.15 5.65
C LEU A 246 -15.58 -1.21 4.90
N LYS A 247 -15.78 0.10 4.96
CA LYS A 247 -14.85 1.07 4.36
C LYS A 247 -13.50 1.07 5.08
N GLY A 248 -13.49 1.02 6.41
CA GLY A 248 -12.25 0.86 7.18
C GLY A 248 -11.52 -0.42 6.81
N ARG A 249 -12.24 -1.54 6.61
CA ARG A 249 -11.62 -2.79 6.12
C ARG A 249 -11.03 -2.63 4.71
N GLU A 250 -11.74 -1.97 3.81
CA GLU A 250 -11.22 -1.61 2.47
C GLU A 250 -9.92 -0.78 2.59
N ASP A 251 -9.90 0.27 3.41
CA ASP A 251 -8.73 1.16 3.60
C ASP A 251 -7.50 0.37 4.08
N LEU A 252 -7.69 -0.58 4.99
CA LEU A 252 -6.59 -1.44 5.47
C LEU A 252 -6.05 -2.35 4.37
N LEU A 253 -6.93 -2.92 3.53
CA LEU A 253 -6.52 -3.77 2.41
C LEU A 253 -5.81 -2.94 1.33
N ASP A 254 -6.29 -1.73 1.04
CA ASP A 254 -5.63 -0.79 0.12
C ASP A 254 -4.25 -0.36 0.63
N ALA A 255 -4.13 -0.07 1.93
CA ALA A 255 -2.84 0.27 2.54
C ALA A 255 -1.84 -0.89 2.45
N LEU A 256 -2.29 -2.14 2.64
CA LEU A 256 -1.46 -3.33 2.42
C LEU A 256 -1.04 -3.43 0.95
N ILE A 257 -1.95 -3.27 -0.01
CA ILE A 257 -1.60 -3.28 -1.43
C ILE A 257 -0.58 -2.19 -1.77
N CYS A 258 -0.71 -1.00 -1.19
CA CYS A 258 0.27 0.08 -1.34
C CYS A 258 1.64 -0.32 -0.79
N ALA A 259 1.68 -0.88 0.42
CA ALA A 259 2.91 -1.32 1.07
C ALA A 259 3.59 -2.42 0.26
N LEU A 260 2.85 -3.43 -0.21
CA LEU A 260 3.37 -4.48 -1.09
C LEU A 260 3.95 -3.91 -2.38
N THR A 261 3.25 -2.96 -3.00
CA THR A 261 3.74 -2.29 -4.22
C THR A 261 5.06 -1.53 -3.93
N GLY A 262 5.17 -0.87 -2.77
CA GLY A 262 6.41 -0.24 -2.32
C GLY A 262 7.54 -1.24 -2.01
N GLY A 263 7.22 -2.44 -1.51
CA GLY A 263 8.21 -3.52 -1.35
C GLY A 263 8.75 -3.97 -2.71
N LEU A 264 7.86 -4.19 -3.68
CA LEU A 264 8.24 -4.55 -5.04
C LEU A 264 9.01 -3.42 -5.76
N TYR A 265 8.83 -2.16 -5.35
CA TYR A 265 9.67 -1.04 -5.78
C TYR A 265 11.13 -1.25 -5.41
N LEU A 266 11.41 -1.60 -4.15
CA LEU A 266 12.77 -1.91 -3.69
C LEU A 266 13.39 -3.10 -4.43
N GLU A 267 12.55 -4.08 -4.79
CA GLU A 267 12.96 -5.25 -5.55
C GLU A 267 13.11 -5.00 -7.06
N LYS A 268 12.77 -3.80 -7.54
CA LYS A 268 12.79 -3.44 -8.97
C LYS A 268 11.86 -4.32 -9.82
N ARG A 269 10.74 -4.78 -9.25
CA ARG A 269 9.72 -5.61 -9.91
C ARG A 269 8.46 -4.80 -10.25
N ILE A 270 8.69 -3.61 -10.78
CA ILE A 270 7.66 -2.61 -11.04
C ILE A 270 7.97 -1.83 -12.33
N HIS A 271 6.97 -1.12 -12.83
CA HIS A 271 7.09 -0.18 -13.92
C HIS A 271 6.43 1.15 -13.55
N GLY A 272 7.12 2.26 -13.86
CA GLY A 272 6.65 3.61 -13.60
C GLY A 272 6.00 4.22 -14.84
N TYR A 273 4.72 4.55 -14.75
CA TYR A 273 3.97 5.24 -15.80
C TYR A 273 3.92 6.74 -15.51
N GLY A 274 4.63 7.53 -16.30
CA GLY A 274 4.66 8.99 -16.12
C GLY A 274 5.82 9.63 -16.88
N ASP A 275 6.17 10.82 -16.45
CA ASP A 275 7.30 11.59 -16.95
C ASP A 275 8.20 12.04 -15.77
N SER A 276 9.03 13.06 -15.99
CA SER A 276 9.91 13.61 -14.96
C SER A 276 9.15 14.36 -13.87
N GLU A 277 7.89 14.75 -14.07
CA GLU A 277 7.12 15.44 -13.02
C GLU A 277 6.55 14.46 -12.00
N GLY A 278 6.26 13.22 -12.41
CA GLY A 278 5.75 12.19 -11.52
C GLY A 278 5.34 10.92 -12.26
N LYS A 279 5.41 9.79 -11.56
CA LYS A 279 5.09 8.45 -12.07
C LYS A 279 4.15 7.72 -11.12
N ILE A 280 3.21 6.98 -11.69
CA ILE A 280 2.43 5.95 -10.98
C ILE A 280 3.17 4.62 -11.15
N TRP A 281 3.56 4.00 -10.05
CA TRP A 281 4.29 2.74 -10.04
C TRP A 281 3.35 1.57 -9.88
N VAL A 282 3.50 0.57 -10.76
CA VAL A 282 2.68 -0.64 -10.79
C VAL A 282 3.59 -1.87 -10.87
N PRO A 283 3.32 -2.95 -10.11
CA PRO A 283 4.02 -4.23 -10.23
C PRO A 283 4.11 -4.77 -11.66
N LYS A 284 5.21 -5.46 -11.95
CA LYS A 284 5.42 -6.29 -13.15
C LYS A 284 6.15 -7.56 -12.71
N LEU A 285 5.40 -8.65 -12.59
CA LEU A 285 5.87 -9.95 -12.09
C LEU A 285 6.14 -10.93 -13.22
#